data_AF-A0A2T2P2E3-F1
#
_entry.id   AF-A0A2T2P2E3-F1
#
_cell.length_a   1.000
_cell.length_b   1.000
_cell.length_c   1.000
_cell.angle_alpha   90.00
_cell.angle_beta   90.00
_cell.angle_gamma   90.00
#
_symmetry.space_group_name_H-M   'P 1'
#
loop_
_entity.id
_entity.type
_entity.pdbx_description
1 polymer ?
#
loop_
_entity_poly.entity_id
_entity_poly.type
_entity_poly.pdbx_seq_one_letter_code
_entity_poly.pdbx_strand_id
1 'polypeptide(L)'
;MQFFSSLSLLALLGASITTALPTELTNFLLVTSTDASPNTNSSNLKAVSATSLFRAPGEPSLILRLIGPGYNSLPNFTLTDGTLSTYSAYPQQIYYNSSHVEAKSELEFEAKAQTGGNIALDDAYLLTVDGEKEGWTVCDGPVETEVLFWKGEDAGCESVYLRAVTGAPY
;
A
#
# COMPACT_ATOMS: atom_id res chain seq x y z
N MET A 1 -57.88 35.80 27.44
CA MET A 1 -56.42 35.60 27.57
C MET A 1 -56.23 34.29 28.32
N GLN A 2 -55.51 33.26 27.90
CA GLN A 2 -54.59 33.00 26.78
C GLN A 2 -54.64 31.48 26.49
N PHE A 3 -54.39 31.12 25.23
CA PHE A 3 -54.33 29.77 24.67
C PHE A 3 -52.93 29.14 24.78
N PHE A 4 -52.88 27.84 24.41
CA PHE A 4 -51.75 27.06 23.84
C PHE A 4 -50.75 26.49 24.84
N SER A 5 -50.12 25.34 24.62
CA SER A 5 -50.36 24.14 23.79
C SER A 5 -49.28 23.15 24.23
N SER A 6 -49.63 21.87 24.36
CA SER A 6 -48.68 20.80 24.70
C SER A 6 -47.63 20.62 23.58
N LEU A 7 -46.33 20.68 23.91
CA LEU A 7 -45.25 20.26 23.02
C LEU A 7 -44.56 19.02 23.60
N SER A 8 -44.90 17.85 23.04
CA SER A 8 -44.13 16.62 23.21
C SER A 8 -43.06 16.55 22.12
N LEU A 9 -41.78 16.67 22.49
CA LEU A 9 -40.67 16.39 21.57
C LEU A 9 -40.41 14.87 21.54
N LEU A 10 -40.77 14.21 20.44
CA LEU A 10 -40.21 12.91 20.08
C LEU A 10 -38.87 13.15 19.37
N ALA A 11 -37.76 12.83 20.03
CA ALA A 11 -36.45 12.75 19.39
C ALA A 11 -36.33 11.38 18.69
N LEU A 12 -36.43 11.36 17.36
CA LEU A 12 -36.02 10.20 16.56
C LEU A 12 -34.48 10.14 16.54
N LEU A 13 -33.91 9.18 17.27
CA LEU A 13 -32.53 8.76 17.11
C LEU A 13 -32.41 8.01 15.77
N GLY A 14 -31.93 8.71 14.75
CA GLY A 14 -31.51 8.07 13.50
C GLY A 14 -30.26 7.25 13.76
N ALA A 15 -30.37 5.93 13.73
CA ALA A 15 -29.23 5.04 13.70
C ALA A 15 -28.58 5.15 12.32
N SER A 16 -27.44 5.86 12.24
CA SER A 16 -26.57 5.82 11.07
C SER A 16 -26.02 4.40 10.94
N ILE A 17 -26.46 3.67 9.92
CA ILE A 17 -25.91 2.38 9.55
C ILE A 17 -24.62 2.68 8.78
N THR A 18 -23.49 2.75 9.50
CA THR A 18 -22.17 2.72 8.87
C THR A 18 -22.01 1.35 8.24
N THR A 19 -22.12 1.27 6.92
CA THR A 19 -21.69 0.09 6.18
C THR A 19 -20.17 0.00 6.33
N ALA A 20 -19.69 -0.83 7.26
CA ALA A 20 -18.28 -1.15 7.34
C ALA A 20 -17.85 -1.74 5.99
N LEU A 21 -16.83 -1.15 5.36
CA LEU A 21 -16.18 -1.72 4.19
C LEU A 21 -15.68 -3.15 4.53
N PRO A 22 -15.57 -4.05 3.54
CA PRO A 22 -15.14 -5.42 3.77
C PRO A 22 -13.88 -5.47 4.64
N THR A 23 -14.02 -6.15 5.78
CA THR A 23 -12.99 -6.38 6.79
C THR A 23 -11.84 -7.19 6.20
N GLU A 24 -10.69 -6.54 6.15
CA GLU A 24 -9.33 -7.02 5.84
C GLU A 24 -9.04 -7.49 4.41
N LEU A 25 -8.28 -6.65 3.70
CA LEU A 25 -7.66 -6.96 2.42
C LEU A 25 -6.57 -8.02 2.64
N THR A 26 -6.93 -9.30 2.57
CA THR A 26 -6.00 -10.40 2.88
C THR A 26 -4.99 -10.68 1.77
N ASN A 27 -5.34 -10.39 0.51
CA ASN A 27 -4.47 -10.52 -0.66
C ASN A 27 -4.65 -9.31 -1.55
N PHE A 28 -3.55 -8.67 -1.92
CA PHE A 28 -3.59 -7.46 -2.73
C PHE A 28 -2.34 -7.27 -3.56
N LEU A 29 -2.45 -6.39 -4.56
CA LEU A 29 -1.35 -5.93 -5.37
C LEU A 29 -0.90 -4.57 -4.85
N LEU A 30 0.38 -4.27 -4.99
CA LEU A 30 0.92 -2.95 -4.69
C LEU A 30 1.08 -2.15 -5.98
N VAL A 31 0.52 -0.95 -5.99
CA VAL A 31 0.67 0.03 -7.08
C VAL A 31 1.00 1.39 -6.48
N THR A 32 1.73 2.23 -7.22
CA THR A 32 1.92 3.63 -6.83
C THR A 32 0.85 4.49 -7.49
N SER A 33 0.50 5.62 -6.87
CA SER A 33 -0.41 6.62 -7.43
C SER A 33 -0.11 7.99 -6.84
N THR A 34 -0.48 9.07 -7.55
CA THR A 34 -0.45 10.43 -7.01
C THR A 34 -1.73 10.78 -6.23
N ASP A 35 -2.67 9.85 -6.07
CA ASP A 35 -3.96 10.08 -5.42
C ASP A 35 -4.05 9.39 -4.04
N ALA A 36 -4.32 10.19 -3.01
CA ALA A 36 -4.55 9.71 -1.65
C ALA A 36 -5.97 9.17 -1.44
N SER A 37 -6.92 9.50 -2.33
CA SER A 37 -8.35 9.28 -2.10
C SER A 37 -8.70 7.79 -1.93
N PRO A 38 -9.68 7.43 -1.07
CA PRO A 38 -10.08 6.04 -0.87
C PRO A 38 -10.49 5.31 -2.14
N ASN A 39 -9.73 4.27 -2.52
CA ASN A 39 -10.04 3.43 -3.69
C ASN A 39 -9.20 2.15 -3.76
N THR A 40 -9.83 0.99 -3.90
CA THR A 40 -9.15 -0.29 -4.13
C THR A 40 -9.13 -0.71 -5.60
N ASN A 41 -9.86 0.01 -6.45
CA ASN A 41 -9.88 -0.19 -7.89
C ASN A 41 -8.85 0.71 -8.55
N SER A 42 -7.79 0.10 -9.06
CA SER A 42 -6.67 0.78 -9.70
C SER A 42 -7.07 1.59 -10.94
N SER A 43 -8.12 1.21 -11.68
CA SER A 43 -8.60 1.97 -12.85
C SER A 43 -9.18 3.34 -12.51
N ASN A 44 -9.50 3.59 -11.24
CA ASN A 44 -10.02 4.89 -10.78
C ASN A 44 -8.95 5.79 -10.16
N LEU A 45 -7.72 5.30 -10.04
CA LEU A 45 -6.60 6.04 -9.49
C LEU A 45 -5.87 6.83 -10.58
N LYS A 46 -5.26 7.95 -10.21
CA LYS A 46 -4.50 8.79 -11.15
C LYS A 46 -3.03 8.38 -11.17
N ALA A 47 -2.41 8.48 -12.34
CA ALA A 47 -0.97 8.24 -12.54
C ALA A 47 -0.49 6.94 -11.86
N VAL A 48 -1.16 5.83 -12.18
CA VAL A 48 -0.92 4.55 -11.52
C VAL A 48 0.22 3.80 -12.19
N SER A 49 1.17 3.33 -11.40
CA SER A 49 2.22 2.42 -11.86
C SER A 49 2.19 1.12 -11.09
N ALA A 50 2.31 0.01 -11.81
CA ALA A 50 2.40 -1.31 -11.18
C ALA A 50 3.79 -1.51 -10.56
N THR A 51 3.86 -2.33 -9.51
CA THR A 51 5.13 -2.70 -8.87
C THR A 51 5.49 -4.16 -9.10
N SER A 52 6.78 -4.46 -9.08
CA SER A 52 7.30 -5.82 -9.17
C SER A 52 8.51 -6.00 -8.27
N LEU A 53 8.73 -7.23 -7.82
CA LEU A 53 9.94 -7.60 -7.09
C LEU A 53 11.14 -7.57 -8.03
N PHE A 54 12.24 -6.97 -7.58
CA PHE A 54 13.47 -6.85 -8.32
C PHE A 54 14.66 -7.15 -7.41
N ARG A 55 15.66 -7.87 -7.94
CA ARG A 55 16.95 -8.06 -7.28
C ARG A 55 17.99 -7.27 -8.04
N ALA A 56 18.57 -6.26 -7.40
CA ALA A 56 19.71 -5.56 -7.94
C ALA A 56 20.95 -6.49 -7.98
N PRO A 57 21.83 -6.37 -8.99
CA PRO A 57 23.04 -7.17 -9.06
C PRO A 57 23.92 -6.98 -7.81
N GLY A 58 24.29 -8.08 -7.16
CA GLY A 58 25.13 -8.05 -5.95
C GLY A 58 24.35 -7.93 -4.64
N GLU A 59 23.05 -7.62 -4.69
CA GLU A 59 22.23 -7.47 -3.49
C GLU A 59 21.55 -8.78 -3.06
N PRO A 60 21.49 -9.06 -1.75
CA PRO A 60 20.85 -10.26 -1.23
C PRO A 60 19.31 -10.13 -1.17
N SER A 61 18.81 -8.91 -0.93
CA SER A 61 17.40 -8.58 -0.77
C SER A 61 16.70 -8.35 -2.11
N LEU A 62 15.37 -8.46 -2.12
CA LEU A 62 14.53 -7.93 -3.19
C LEU A 62 14.04 -6.54 -2.81
N ILE A 63 13.79 -5.69 -3.80
CA ILE A 63 13.15 -4.38 -3.64
C ILE A 63 11.92 -4.28 -4.55
N LEU A 64 11.07 -3.27 -4.35
CA LEU A 64 10.01 -2.94 -5.30
C LEU A 64 10.52 -1.94 -6.34
N ARG A 65 10.34 -2.30 -7.61
CA ARG A 65 10.49 -1.39 -8.74
C ARG A 65 9.15 -1.10 -9.40
N LEU A 66 9.06 0.03 -10.07
CA LEU A 66 7.98 0.31 -11.01
C LEU A 66 8.17 -0.54 -12.26
N ILE A 67 7.04 -0.95 -12.84
CA ILE A 67 6.99 -1.63 -14.13
C ILE A 67 5.90 -1.02 -15.00
N GLY A 68 6.15 -0.98 -16.31
CA GLY A 68 5.19 -0.53 -17.29
C GLY A 68 3.99 -1.49 -17.45
N PRO A 69 2.96 -1.09 -18.22
CA PRO A 69 1.84 -1.95 -18.54
C PRO A 69 2.29 -3.17 -19.38
N GLY A 70 1.58 -4.29 -19.25
CA GLY A 70 1.79 -5.49 -20.07
C GLY A 70 2.63 -6.61 -19.43
N TYR A 71 3.06 -6.45 -18.19
CA TYR A 71 3.60 -7.58 -17.42
C TYR A 71 2.44 -8.49 -16.98
N ASN A 72 2.43 -9.75 -17.41
CA ASN A 72 1.30 -10.67 -17.18
C ASN A 72 1.17 -11.17 -15.71
N SER A 73 1.96 -10.67 -14.77
CA SER A 73 1.88 -11.07 -13.36
C SER A 73 2.45 -9.98 -12.46
N LEU A 74 1.66 -9.59 -11.45
CA LEU A 74 2.08 -8.74 -10.34
C LEU A 74 2.20 -9.59 -9.08
N PRO A 75 3.16 -9.30 -8.18
CA PRO A 75 3.27 -9.98 -6.90
C PRO A 75 2.01 -9.72 -6.07
N ASN A 76 1.47 -10.80 -5.49
CA ASN A 76 0.44 -10.70 -4.46
C ASN A 76 1.12 -10.55 -3.10
N PHE A 77 0.56 -9.67 -2.29
CA PHE A 77 1.02 -9.39 -0.95
C PHE A 77 -0.06 -9.71 0.07
N THR A 78 0.39 -10.15 1.24
CA THR A 78 -0.40 -10.23 2.47
C THR A 78 0.27 -9.34 3.52
N LEU A 79 -0.47 -8.85 4.50
CA LEU A 79 0.07 -8.06 5.60
C LEU A 79 -0.28 -8.71 6.93
N THR A 80 0.73 -9.07 7.72
CA THR A 80 0.55 -9.69 9.05
C THR A 80 1.58 -9.09 10.01
N ASP A 81 1.15 -8.65 11.19
CA ASP A 81 2.02 -8.12 12.25
C ASP A 81 3.05 -7.08 11.75
N GLY A 82 2.59 -6.16 10.92
CA GLY A 82 3.41 -5.08 10.37
C GLY A 82 4.31 -5.47 9.21
N THR A 83 4.24 -6.72 8.75
CA THR A 83 5.14 -7.30 7.74
C THR A 83 4.39 -7.65 6.46
N LEU A 84 4.83 -7.09 5.33
CA LEU A 84 4.36 -7.52 4.02
C LEU A 84 5.03 -8.84 3.65
N SER A 85 4.24 -9.81 3.26
CA SER A 85 4.72 -11.09 2.75
C SER A 85 4.30 -11.28 1.31
N THR A 86 5.17 -11.85 0.50
CA THR A 86 4.88 -12.24 -0.89
C THR A 86 5.60 -13.54 -1.22
N TYR A 87 5.16 -14.20 -2.29
CA TYR A 87 5.77 -15.44 -2.76
C TYR A 87 6.26 -15.27 -4.19
N SER A 88 7.49 -15.72 -4.46
CA SER A 88 7.94 -15.95 -5.84
C SER A 88 7.70 -17.41 -6.18
N ALA A 89 6.98 -17.67 -7.28
CA ALA A 89 6.64 -19.03 -7.71
C ALA A 89 7.74 -19.73 -8.54
N TYR A 90 8.78 -19.00 -8.99
CA TYR A 90 9.77 -19.53 -9.93
C TYR A 90 11.20 -19.03 -9.58
N PRO A 91 12.24 -19.89 -9.63
CA PRO A 91 12.24 -21.33 -9.91
C PRO A 91 11.90 -22.22 -8.69
N GLN A 92 11.75 -21.65 -7.51
CA GLN A 92 11.30 -22.32 -6.28
C GLN A 92 10.32 -21.39 -5.56
N GLN A 93 9.35 -21.98 -4.85
CA GLN A 93 8.45 -21.23 -3.97
C GLN A 93 9.24 -20.69 -2.78
N ILE A 94 9.61 -19.41 -2.85
CA ILE A 94 10.32 -18.72 -1.78
C ILE A 94 9.39 -17.61 -1.26
N TYR A 95 9.15 -17.64 0.05
CA TYR A 95 8.47 -16.57 0.76
C TYR A 95 9.46 -15.47 1.09
N TYR A 96 9.08 -14.24 0.75
CA TYR A 96 9.83 -13.05 1.09
C TYR A 96 8.99 -12.18 2.02
N ASN A 97 9.63 -11.63 3.04
CA ASN A 97 9.01 -10.77 4.03
C ASN A 97 9.70 -9.41 4.03
N SER A 98 8.93 -8.33 4.12
CA SER A 98 9.49 -6.99 4.20
C SER A 98 10.33 -6.82 5.46
N SER A 99 11.50 -6.19 5.34
CA SER A 99 12.23 -5.72 6.52
C SER A 99 11.45 -4.60 7.22
N HIS A 100 11.93 -4.21 8.41
CA HIS A 100 11.51 -2.97 9.04
C HIS A 100 11.94 -1.78 8.15
N VAL A 101 11.00 -0.89 7.83
CA VAL A 101 11.25 0.22 6.91
C VAL A 101 11.89 1.38 7.65
N GLU A 102 13.05 1.84 7.18
CA GLU A 102 13.75 2.98 7.74
C GLU A 102 13.64 4.20 6.81
N ALA A 103 13.85 5.40 7.36
CA ALA A 103 13.89 6.59 6.53
C ALA A 103 15.11 6.53 5.59
N LYS A 104 14.93 6.99 4.35
CA LYS A 104 15.94 7.02 3.29
C LYS A 104 16.41 5.63 2.83
N SER A 105 15.54 4.62 2.92
CA SER A 105 15.83 3.27 2.43
C SER A 105 14.77 2.77 1.45
N GLU A 106 15.13 1.79 0.63
CA GLU A 106 14.16 1.01 -0.11
C GLU A 106 13.26 0.20 0.83
N LEU A 107 12.08 -0.17 0.34
CA LEU A 107 11.32 -1.27 0.92
C LEU A 107 11.94 -2.60 0.47
N GLU A 108 12.73 -3.21 1.35
CA GLU A 108 13.39 -4.49 1.09
C GLU A 108 12.53 -5.69 1.50
N PHE A 109 12.72 -6.82 0.81
CA PHE A 109 12.12 -8.11 1.10
C PHE A 109 13.19 -9.21 1.16
N GLU A 110 13.18 -9.96 2.27
CA GLU A 110 14.17 -10.98 2.56
C GLU A 110 13.54 -12.37 2.64
N ALA A 111 14.27 -13.40 2.21
CA ALA A 111 13.83 -14.80 2.26
C ALA A 111 13.96 -15.42 3.66
N LYS A 112 13.48 -14.72 4.69
CA LYS A 112 13.52 -15.15 6.09
C LYS A 112 12.34 -14.55 6.87
N ALA A 113 12.02 -15.16 8.01
CA ALA A 113 11.03 -14.59 8.92
C ALA A 113 11.54 -13.28 9.54
N GLN A 114 10.62 -12.34 9.77
CA GLN A 114 10.89 -11.05 10.41
C GLN A 114 10.23 -11.05 11.78
N THR A 115 10.86 -10.40 12.75
CA THR A 115 10.39 -10.39 14.15
C THR A 115 9.37 -9.28 14.45
N GLY A 116 8.87 -8.62 13.40
CA GLY A 116 7.91 -7.53 13.45
C GLY A 116 8.26 -6.43 12.44
N GLY A 117 7.26 -5.86 11.79
CA GLY A 117 7.43 -4.74 10.87
C GLY A 117 6.65 -3.51 11.32
N ASN A 118 6.79 -2.42 10.59
CA ASN A 118 6.14 -1.13 10.85
C ASN A 118 5.16 -0.72 9.74
N ILE A 119 4.70 -1.68 8.95
CA ILE A 119 3.79 -1.41 7.83
C ILE A 119 2.34 -1.62 8.24
N ALA A 120 1.46 -0.68 7.91
CA ALA A 120 0.01 -0.85 8.11
C ALA A 120 -0.78 -0.40 6.88
N LEU A 121 -2.04 -0.80 6.78
CA LEU A 121 -2.98 -0.25 5.81
C LEU A 121 -3.88 0.80 6.48
N ASP A 122 -3.76 2.06 6.07
CA ASP A 122 -4.73 3.12 6.40
C ASP A 122 -5.94 2.99 5.49
N ASP A 123 -7.13 3.06 6.09
CA ASP A 123 -8.44 2.81 5.46
C ASP A 123 -8.50 1.54 4.56
N ALA A 124 -7.66 0.53 4.84
CA ALA A 124 -7.53 -0.72 4.08
C ALA A 124 -6.95 -0.61 2.64
N TYR A 125 -6.38 0.52 2.23
CA TYR A 125 -5.81 0.67 0.88
C TYR A 125 -4.53 1.49 0.80
N LEU A 126 -4.19 2.34 1.78
CA LEU A 126 -2.94 3.11 1.77
C LEU A 126 -1.89 2.39 2.62
N LEU A 127 -0.75 2.07 2.02
CA LEU A 127 0.36 1.55 2.80
C LEU A 127 0.99 2.68 3.61
N THR A 128 1.14 2.46 4.92
CA THR A 128 1.75 3.40 5.85
C THR A 128 2.97 2.79 6.51
N VAL A 129 3.88 3.63 6.97
CA VAL A 129 5.05 3.26 7.78
C VAL A 129 4.92 4.00 9.11
N ASP A 130 4.87 3.26 10.22
CA ASP A 130 4.64 3.83 11.56
C ASP A 130 3.39 4.72 11.64
N GLY A 131 2.37 4.42 10.82
CA GLY A 131 1.13 5.18 10.72
C GLY A 131 1.21 6.43 9.82
N GLU A 132 2.38 6.75 9.26
CA GLU A 132 2.54 7.82 8.28
C GLU A 132 2.21 7.33 6.87
N LYS A 133 1.34 8.05 6.17
CA LYS A 133 0.93 7.76 4.78
C LYS A 133 1.72 8.56 3.74
N GLU A 134 2.14 9.77 4.10
CA GLU A 134 3.09 10.57 3.32
C GLU A 134 4.52 10.15 3.63
N GLY A 135 5.33 9.93 2.60
CA GLY A 135 6.73 9.57 2.73
C GLY A 135 7.20 8.61 1.65
N TRP A 136 6.30 7.89 0.99
CA TRP A 136 6.65 7.08 -0.16
C TRP A 136 7.14 7.95 -1.32
N THR A 137 8.27 7.55 -1.88
CA THR A 137 8.87 8.19 -3.05
C THR A 137 9.27 7.14 -4.07
N VAL A 138 9.20 7.50 -5.34
CA VAL A 138 9.86 6.76 -6.42
C VAL A 138 11.16 7.46 -6.72
N CYS A 139 12.27 6.75 -6.68
CA CYS A 139 13.61 7.30 -6.93
C CYS A 139 14.33 6.50 -8.00
N ASP A 140 15.35 7.09 -8.60
CA ASP A 140 16.29 6.37 -9.45
C ASP A 140 17.02 5.30 -8.64
N GLY A 141 16.95 4.07 -9.12
CA GLY A 141 17.53 2.89 -8.51
C GLY A 141 18.53 2.16 -9.42
N PRO A 142 18.97 0.97 -9.00
CA PRO A 142 19.98 0.20 -9.74
C PRO A 142 19.55 -0.13 -11.16
N VAL A 143 20.51 -0.15 -12.09
CA VAL A 143 20.31 -0.57 -13.49
C VAL A 143 19.23 0.25 -14.21
N GLU A 144 19.20 1.57 -13.99
CA GLU A 144 18.26 2.51 -14.63
C GLU A 144 16.79 2.11 -14.40
N THR A 145 16.47 1.65 -13.19
CA THR A 145 15.10 1.31 -12.79
C THR A 145 14.58 2.29 -11.75
N GLU A 146 13.29 2.58 -11.78
CA GLU A 146 12.62 3.38 -10.75
C GLU A 146 12.20 2.46 -9.60
N VAL A 147 12.59 2.79 -8.37
CA VAL A 147 12.37 1.95 -7.18
C VAL A 147 11.66 2.70 -6.06
N LEU A 148 10.96 1.97 -5.21
CA LEU A 148 10.19 2.53 -4.10
C LEU A 148 11.08 2.76 -2.87
N PHE A 149 11.10 3.99 -2.40
CA PHE A 149 11.82 4.45 -1.21
C PHE A 149 10.87 5.00 -0.16
N TRP A 150 11.26 4.87 1.12
CA TRP A 150 10.63 5.61 2.21
C TRP A 150 11.45 6.86 2.54
N LYS A 151 10.81 8.02 2.52
CA LYS A 151 11.39 9.34 2.78
C LYS A 151 12.65 9.59 1.94
N GLY A 152 12.61 9.24 0.65
CA GLY A 152 13.66 9.58 -0.31
C GLY A 152 13.72 11.09 -0.51
N GLU A 153 14.93 11.66 -0.50
CA GLU A 153 15.17 13.11 -0.61
C GLU A 153 16.10 13.47 -1.77
N ASP A 154 16.60 12.46 -2.50
CA ASP A 154 17.54 12.68 -3.58
C ASP A 154 16.88 13.38 -4.77
N ALA A 155 17.70 14.11 -5.54
CA ALA A 155 17.22 14.78 -6.75
C ALA A 155 16.69 13.74 -7.74
N GLY A 156 15.43 13.90 -8.16
CA GLY A 156 14.73 12.94 -9.02
C GLY A 156 13.76 12.02 -8.27
N CYS A 157 13.76 12.03 -6.93
CA CYS A 157 12.72 11.35 -6.17
C CYS A 157 11.37 12.07 -6.29
N GLU A 158 10.32 11.34 -6.68
CA GLU A 158 8.95 11.85 -6.80
C GLU A 158 8.05 11.28 -5.70
N SER A 159 7.30 12.15 -5.02
CA SER A 159 6.35 11.71 -3.99
C SER A 159 5.17 10.96 -4.59
N VAL A 160 4.84 9.82 -3.98
CA VAL A 160 3.72 8.97 -4.36
C VAL A 160 2.99 8.47 -3.13
N TYR A 161 1.83 7.86 -3.33
CA TYR A 161 1.19 6.97 -2.37
C TYR A 161 1.39 5.53 -2.83
N LEU A 162 1.72 4.65 -1.88
CA LEU A 162 1.70 3.22 -2.14
C LEU A 162 0.32 2.65 -1.77
N ARG A 163 -0.28 1.92 -2.72
CA ARG A 163 -1.68 1.52 -2.69
C ARG A 163 -1.81 0.01 -2.74
N ALA A 164 -2.62 -0.53 -1.85
CA ALA A 164 -3.13 -1.89 -1.95
C ALA A 164 -4.40 -1.89 -2.81
N VAL A 165 -4.38 -2.66 -3.89
CA VAL A 165 -5.49 -2.78 -4.85
C VAL A 165 -5.84 -4.24 -5.10
N THR A 166 -7.07 -4.52 -5.50
CA THR A 166 -7.55 -5.89 -5.76
C THR A 166 -7.34 -6.35 -7.21
N GLY A 167 -6.95 -5.44 -8.10
CA GLY A 167 -6.75 -5.71 -9.53
C GLY A 167 -5.63 -4.89 -10.14
N ALA A 168 -4.98 -5.44 -11.16
CA ALA A 168 -3.91 -4.78 -11.88
C ALA A 168 -4.41 -3.51 -12.60
N PRO A 169 -3.55 -2.49 -12.81
CA PRO A 169 -3.95 -1.20 -13.39
C PRO A 169 -4.15 -1.19 -14.91
N TYR A 170 -4.31 -2.35 -15.57
CA TYR A 170 -4.43 -2.50 -17.03
C TYR A 170 -5.45 -3.55 -17.44
#